data_AF-A0A4V2X316-F1
#
_entry.id   AF-A0A4V2X316-F1
#
_cell.length_a   1.000
_cell.length_b   1.000
_cell.length_c   1.000
_cell.angle_alpha   90.00
_cell.angle_beta   90.00
_cell.angle_gamma   90.00
#
_symmetry.space_group_name_H-M   'P 1'
#
loop_
_entity.id
_entity.type
_entity.pdbx_description
1 polymer ?
#
loop_
_entity_poly.entity_id
_entity_poly.type
_entity_poly.pdbx_seq_one_letter_code
_entity_poly.pdbx_strand_id
1 'polypeptide(L)' 'MRDPARIDTVLATLRALWETSPDLRLGQLIVIAAAPREPVPEIFHIEDDVLLESLEQHLRRAQPSRP' A
#
# COMPACT_ATOMS: atom_id res chain seq x y z
N MET A 1 -4.31 -19.12 6.70
CA MET A 1 -3.92 -19.24 5.28
C MET A 1 -4.42 -17.99 4.57
N ARG A 2 -3.59 -17.33 3.75
CA ARG A 2 -4.03 -16.15 2.97
C ARG A 2 -4.88 -16.62 1.79
N ASP A 3 -5.94 -15.89 1.47
CA ASP A 3 -6.80 -16.13 0.31
C ASP A 3 -6.48 -15.11 -0.79
N PRO A 4 -5.87 -15.52 -1.91
CA PRO A 4 -5.55 -14.62 -3.02
C PRO A 4 -6.77 -13.92 -3.63
N ALA A 5 -7.97 -14.53 -3.56
CA ALA A 5 -9.18 -13.94 -4.13
C ALA A 5 -9.58 -12.62 -3.44
N ARG A 6 -9.08 -12.36 -2.23
CA ARG A 6 -9.35 -11.12 -1.49
C ARG A 6 -8.56 -9.91 -1.99
N ILE A 7 -7.51 -10.11 -2.79
CA ILE A 7 -6.61 -9.04 -3.24
C ILE A 7 -7.41 -7.95 -3.97
N ASP A 8 -8.21 -8.34 -4.97
CA ASP A 8 -8.96 -7.39 -5.79
C ASP A 8 -9.99 -6.59 -4.97
N THR A 9 -10.66 -7.25 -4.02
CA THR A 9 -11.64 -6.58 -3.14
C THR A 9 -10.97 -5.54 -2.24
N VAL A 10 -9.80 -5.86 -1.68
CA VAL A 10 -9.03 -4.93 -0.85
C VAL A 10 -8.57 -3.73 -1.69
N LEU A 11 -8.03 -3.96 -2.89
CA LEU A 11 -7.58 -2.90 -3.78
C LEU A 11 -8.73 -1.98 -4.24
N ALA A 12 -9.90 -2.55 -4.57
CA ALA A 12 -11.08 -1.77 -4.95
C ALA A 12 -11.57 -0.88 -3.80
N THR A 13 -11.59 -1.41 -2.58
CA THR A 13 -12.04 -0.66 -1.39
C THR A 13 -11.05 0.45 -1.05
N LEU A 14 -9.75 0.16 -1.10
CA LEU A 14 -8.69 1.13 -0.89
C LEU A 14 -8.75 2.26 -1.91
N ARG A 15 -8.95 1.94 -3.20
CA ARG A 15 -9.12 2.93 -4.27
C ARG A 15 -10.29 3.86 -3.98
N ALA A 16 -11.47 3.29 -3.67
CA ALA A 16 -12.65 4.08 -3.39
C ALA A 16 -12.45 5.02 -2.18
N LEU A 17 -11.81 4.52 -1.11
CA LEU A 17 -11.47 5.35 0.06
C LEU A 17 -10.53 6.49 -0.34
N TRP A 18 -9.50 6.20 -1.13
CA TRP A 18 -8.51 7.20 -1.54
C TRP A 18 -9.14 8.28 -2.43
N GLU A 19 -10.02 7.91 -3.36
CA GLU A 19 -10.74 8.86 -4.22
C GLU A 19 -11.61 9.84 -3.40
N THR A 20 -12.07 9.46 -2.21
CA THR A 20 -12.81 10.38 -1.31
C THR A 20 -11.91 11.31 -0.51
N SER A 21 -10.60 11.03 -0.42
CA SER A 21 -9.63 11.76 0.39
C SER A 21 -8.30 11.93 -0.36
N PRO A 22 -8.27 12.69 -1.48
CA PRO A 22 -7.11 12.74 -2.37
C PRO A 22 -5.87 13.42 -1.76
N ASP A 23 -6.04 14.18 -0.67
CA ASP A 23 -4.94 14.82 0.04
C ASP A 23 -4.15 13.84 0.92
N LEU A 24 -4.71 12.66 1.20
CA LEU A 24 -4.03 11.61 1.95
C LEU A 24 -3.16 10.79 1.01
N ARG A 25 -1.98 10.39 1.50
CA ARG A 25 -1.10 9.43 0.83
C ARG A 25 -1.46 8.00 1.23
N LEU A 26 -1.02 7.01 0.44
CA LEU A 26 -1.34 5.60 0.72
C LEU A 26 -0.91 5.16 2.12
N GLY A 27 0.30 5.54 2.54
CA GLY A 27 0.82 5.21 3.87
C GLY A 27 -0.10 5.69 5.00
N GLN A 28 -0.65 6.90 4.87
CA GLN A 28 -1.59 7.46 5.84
C GLN A 28 -2.90 6.69 5.84
N LEU A 29 -3.47 6.36 4.68
CA LEU A 29 -4.71 5.56 4.58
C LEU A 29 -4.56 4.21 5.28
N ILE A 30 -3.43 3.52 5.06
CA ILE A 30 -3.17 2.22 5.70
C ILE A 30 -3.06 2.36 7.21
N VAL A 31 -2.31 3.35 7.71
CA VAL A 31 -2.15 3.55 9.16
C VAL A 31 -3.45 3.96 9.84
N ILE A 32 -4.23 4.86 9.22
CA ILE A 32 -5.55 5.27 9.71
C ILE A 32 -6.49 4.07 9.78
N ALA A 33 -6.57 3.26 8.73
CA ALA A 33 -7.45 2.09 8.67
C ALA A 33 -7.00 0.96 9.60
N ALA A 34 -5.69 0.76 9.76
CA ALA A 34 -5.14 -0.27 10.65
C ALA A 34 -5.23 0.11 12.13
N ALA A 35 -5.33 1.41 12.44
CA ALA A 35 -5.39 1.96 13.80
C ALA A 35 -4.44 1.25 14.78
N PRO A 36 -3.13 1.24 14.49
CA PRO A 36 -2.17 0.50 15.30
C PRO A 36 -2.12 1.06 16.72
N ARG A 37 -1.82 0.18 17.69
CA ARG A 37 -1.71 0.57 19.11
C ARG A 37 -0.51 1.48 19.36
N GLU A 38 0.54 1.34 18.56
CA GLU A 38 1.77 2.13 18.64
C GLU A 38 1.92 2.96 17.36
N PRO A 39 2.48 4.18 17.44
CA PRO A 39 2.76 5.00 16.26
C PRO A 39 3.72 4.28 15.30
N VAL A 40 3.47 4.45 14.00
CA VAL A 40 4.31 3.91 12.91
C VAL A 40 4.70 5.04 11.94
N PRO A 41 5.50 6.02 12.39
CA PRO A 41 5.77 7.25 11.65
C PRO A 41 6.41 6.99 10.29
N GLU A 42 7.22 5.94 10.15
CA GLU A 42 7.88 5.58 8.90
C GLU A 42 6.88 5.22 7.79
N ILE A 43 5.77 4.58 8.15
CA ILE A 43 4.70 4.24 7.20
C ILE A 43 3.75 5.44 7.03
N PHE A 44 3.42 6.14 8.12
CA PHE A 44 2.51 7.27 8.05
C PHE A 44 3.07 8.43 7.21
N HIS A 45 4.38 8.68 7.28
CA HIS A 45 5.04 9.80 6.59
C HIS A 45 5.67 9.42 5.25
N ILE A 46 5.54 8.18 4.77
CA ILE A 46 6.05 7.83 3.44
C ILE A 46 5.33 8.63 2.35
N GLU A 47 6.08 9.11 1.37
CA GLU A 47 5.56 9.76 0.16
C GLU A 47 5.16 8.71 -0.88
N ASP A 48 4.15 9.00 -1.71
CA ASP A 48 3.62 8.01 -2.67
C ASP A 48 4.62 7.67 -3.79
N ASP A 49 5.46 8.62 -4.20
CA ASP A 49 6.53 8.41 -5.18
C ASP A 49 7.63 7.47 -4.63
N VAL A 50 8.05 7.68 -3.38
CA VAL A 50 9.00 6.81 -2.68
C VAL A 50 8.43 5.41 -2.49
N LEU A 51 7.15 5.31 -2.11
CA LEU A 51 6.47 4.03 -1.97
C LEU A 51 6.37 3.30 -3.31
N LEU A 52 5.98 4.01 -4.38
CA LEU A 52 5.87 3.44 -5.72
C LEU A 52 7.21 2.89 -6.20
N GLU A 53 8.30 3.67 -6.05
CA GLU A 53 9.63 3.22 -6.42
C GLU A 53 10.03 1.93 -5.69
N SER A 54 9.78 1.87 -4.38
CA SER A 54 10.06 0.69 -3.57
C SER A 54 9.25 -0.52 -4.04
N LEU A 55 7.93 -0.36 -4.28
CA LEU A 55 7.07 -1.42 -4.79
C LEU A 55 7.57 -1.97 -6.14
N GLU A 56 7.95 -1.09 -7.07
CA GLU A 56 8.52 -1.51 -8.34
C GLU A 56 9.86 -2.26 -8.20
N GLN A 57 10.75 -1.80 -7.30
CA GLN A 57 11.99 -2.51 -7.01
C GLN A 57 11.72 -3.93 -6.50
N HIS A 58 10.73 -4.09 -5.61
CA HIS A 58 10.32 -5.39 -5.11
C HIS A 58 9.67 -6.27 -6.19
N LEU A 59 8.85 -5.69 -7.08
CA LEU A 59 8.30 -6.41 -8.24
C LEU A 59 9.40 -6.91 -9.17
N ARG A 60 10.40 -6.07 -9.47
CA ARG A 60 11.56 -6.45 -10.29
C ARG A 60 12.34 -7.61 -9.68
N ARG A 61 12.50 -7.65 -8.34
CA ARG A 61 13.17 -8.74 -7.62
C ARG A 61 12.33 -10.02 -7.55
N ALA A 62 11.00 -9.90 -7.52
CA ALA A 62 10.09 -11.03 -7.44
C ALA A 62 9.86 -11.73 -8.78
N GLN A 63 10.11 -11.06 -9.91
CA GLN A 63 10.10 -11.68 -11.22
C GLN A 63 11.40 -12.49 -11.42
N PRO A 64 11.34 -13.81 -11.67
CA PRO A 64 12.53 -14.56 -12.03
C PRO A 64 13.11 -13.99 -13.33
N SER A 65 14.43 -13.81 -13.37
CA SER A 65 15.18 -13.37 -14.56
C SER A 65 14.65 -14.11 -15.79
N ARG A 66 13.99 -13.39 -16.70
CA ARG A 66 13.58 -13.97 -17.98
C ARG A 66 14.86 -14.30 -18.76
N PRO A 67 15.02 -15.54 -19.28
CA PRO A 67 16.16 -15.90 -20.11
C PRO A 67 16.22 -15.06 -21.38
#